data_AF-A0AA35QVM0-F1
#
_entry.id   AF-A0AA35QVM0-F1
#
_cell.length_a   1.000
_cell.length_b   1.000
_cell.length_c   1.000
_cell.angle_alpha   90.00
_cell.angle_beta   90.00
_cell.angle_gamma   90.00
#
_symmetry.space_group_name_H-M   'P 1'
#
loop_
_entity.id
_entity.type
_entity.pdbx_description
1 polymer ?
#
loop_
_entity_poly.entity_id
_entity_poly.type
_entity_poly.pdbx_seq_one_letter_code
_entity_poly.pdbx_strand_id
1 'polypeptide(L)'
;MTENDVFLDLGSGVGQIVLQVAAKVGCKCYGLEKADIPAKFARSMEEEFVKWMDWYGKSYGEFELIKGDFLDPSFDEILQSATVIFTNNFAFGPKLNHELKLKFANLKDGTKIVSSHEFCPINFRVTSRNMSDIGSIMHVAELSSLKGSVSWTGKQVSYYLHTIDRGKLEKFYLRQKHPDEYKSESSSHSSSSSSDDDSCSDSSSDSGDDHFKSALQRIKLSHSRPGSKKEHLNSDLKSRSGKTPKTAAGHKEDERWRKKRWPQLKSRGHKDSNSSAFSSSAVSSPGIMDVDGLFSSFHHQLEAYMGQLSTPYFQQWIVDAIEKEKMKKNHLQGVITHLESEVAGLSKETVEQMKASMKELGIRKMTPDGLLLGATSIVSQNKQLRKEMTDLEREITALRQQNKAMETMCAHQKGDPKPSFRNSQRRSGEQGGGDNRLKKKQQRELKSERGREKEEMN
;
A
#
# COMPACT_ATOMS: atom_id res chain seq x y z
N MET A 1 17.88 -25.53 14.43
CA MET A 1 17.44 -25.25 13.04
C MET A 1 18.64 -25.46 12.14
N THR A 2 18.41 -25.85 10.90
CA THR A 2 19.42 -26.10 9.86
C THR A 2 19.02 -25.36 8.58
N GLU A 3 19.90 -25.29 7.58
CA GLU A 3 19.63 -24.67 6.28
C GLU A 3 18.46 -25.33 5.52
N ASN A 4 18.17 -26.61 5.80
CA ASN A 4 17.07 -27.36 5.18
C ASN A 4 15.70 -27.06 5.81
N ASP A 5 15.66 -26.32 6.91
CA ASP A 5 14.40 -25.92 7.53
C ASP A 5 13.70 -24.83 6.71
N VAL A 6 12.38 -24.73 6.88
CA VAL A 6 11.58 -23.61 6.36
C VAL A 6 10.99 -22.88 7.55
N PHE A 7 11.40 -21.63 7.72
CA PHE A 7 10.96 -20.75 8.80
C PHE A 7 9.79 -19.87 8.33
N LEU A 8 8.77 -19.73 9.18
CA LEU A 8 7.62 -18.87 8.93
C LEU A 8 7.29 -18.03 10.16
N ASP A 9 7.22 -16.71 10.00
CA ASP A 9 6.79 -15.76 11.02
C ASP A 9 5.35 -15.29 10.74
N LEU A 10 4.43 -15.60 11.66
CA LEU A 10 3.02 -15.23 11.59
C LEU A 10 2.77 -13.93 12.36
N GLY A 11 2.47 -12.86 11.62
CA GLY A 11 2.40 -11.51 12.15
C GLY A 11 3.80 -10.88 12.23
N SER A 12 4.54 -10.94 11.11
CA SER A 12 5.96 -10.59 11.07
C SER A 12 6.26 -9.09 11.26
N GLY A 13 5.23 -8.23 11.25
CA GLY A 13 5.38 -6.79 11.36
C GLY A 13 6.27 -6.25 10.24
N VAL A 14 7.37 -5.60 10.61
CA VAL A 14 8.36 -5.08 9.66
C VAL A 14 9.36 -6.14 9.16
N GLY A 15 9.32 -7.36 9.70
CA GLY A 15 10.13 -8.50 9.20
C GLY A 15 11.47 -8.74 9.89
N GLN A 16 11.74 -8.12 11.05
CA GLN A 16 13.04 -8.21 11.74
C GLN A 16 13.48 -9.66 12.03
N ILE A 17 12.57 -10.49 12.55
CA ILE A 17 12.87 -11.87 12.93
C ILE A 17 13.21 -12.70 11.70
N VAL A 18 12.41 -12.57 10.63
CA VAL A 18 12.61 -13.26 9.35
C VAL A 18 14.00 -12.96 8.79
N LEU A 19 14.39 -11.68 8.74
CA LEU A 19 15.70 -11.25 8.23
C LEU A 19 16.86 -11.77 9.10
N GLN A 20 16.69 -11.74 10.43
CA GLN A 20 17.70 -12.24 11.35
C GLN A 20 17.90 -13.75 11.22
N VAL A 21 16.81 -14.53 11.12
CA VAL A 21 16.88 -15.99 10.92
C VAL A 21 17.50 -16.30 9.57
N ALA A 22 17.11 -15.59 8.51
CA ALA A 22 17.69 -15.75 7.18
C ALA A 22 19.21 -15.49 7.18
N ALA A 23 19.67 -14.45 7.87
CA ALA A 23 21.10 -14.13 7.98
C ALA A 23 21.89 -15.14 8.82
N LYS A 24 21.34 -15.61 9.95
CA LYS A 24 22.06 -16.47 10.91
C LYS A 24 22.04 -17.95 10.53
N VAL A 25 20.89 -18.44 10.06
CA VAL A 25 20.69 -19.88 9.79
C VAL A 25 20.90 -20.19 8.32
N GLY A 26 20.64 -19.23 7.42
CA GLY A 26 20.73 -19.47 5.98
C GLY A 26 19.57 -20.30 5.41
N CYS A 27 18.54 -20.58 6.20
CA CYS A 27 17.38 -21.35 5.77
C CYS A 27 16.36 -20.50 4.99
N LYS A 28 15.38 -21.15 4.36
CA LYS A 28 14.30 -20.44 3.67
C LYS A 28 13.34 -19.82 4.68
N CYS A 29 13.00 -18.54 4.52
CA CYS A 29 12.23 -17.78 5.49
C CYS A 29 11.02 -17.06 4.86
N TYR A 30 9.89 -17.06 5.56
CA TYR A 30 8.68 -16.34 5.16
C TYR A 30 8.20 -15.46 6.31
N GLY A 31 7.71 -14.26 6.01
CA GLY A 31 7.00 -13.40 6.95
C GLY A 31 5.63 -13.02 6.40
N LEU A 32 4.58 -13.26 7.17
CA LEU A 32 3.21 -12.84 6.81
C LEU A 32 2.76 -11.71 7.74
N GLU A 33 2.42 -10.57 7.15
CA GLU A 33 1.90 -9.40 7.89
C GLU A 33 0.62 -8.87 7.26
N LYS A 34 -0.42 -8.69 8.07
CA LYS A 34 -1.74 -8.25 7.62
C LYS A 34 -1.85 -6.74 7.50
N ALA A 35 -1.23 -5.99 8.41
CA ALA A 35 -1.38 -4.55 8.49
C ALA A 35 -0.60 -3.82 7.39
N ASP A 36 -1.23 -2.81 6.79
CA ASP A 36 -0.68 -2.07 5.65
C ASP A 36 0.64 -1.35 5.96
N ILE A 37 0.69 -0.68 7.12
CA ILE A 37 1.82 0.18 7.49
C ILE A 37 3.07 -0.67 7.78
N PRO A 38 3.05 -1.69 8.66
CA PRO A 38 4.22 -2.55 8.88
C PRO A 38 4.65 -3.27 7.59
N ALA A 39 3.70 -3.78 6.79
CA ALA A 39 4.03 -4.44 5.52
C ALA A 39 4.64 -3.49 4.48
N LYS A 40 4.30 -2.19 4.50
CA LYS A 40 4.97 -1.18 3.67
C LYS A 40 6.42 -1.00 4.11
N PHE A 41 6.66 -0.86 5.41
CA PHE A 41 8.01 -0.74 5.96
C PHE A 41 8.85 -2.01 5.78
N ALA A 42 8.20 -3.18 5.78
CA ALA A 42 8.85 -4.46 5.49
C ALA A 42 9.52 -4.49 4.11
N ARG A 43 8.93 -3.85 3.09
CA ARG A 43 9.55 -3.74 1.76
C ARG A 43 10.81 -2.89 1.77
N SER A 44 10.77 -1.75 2.47
CA SER A 44 11.97 -0.91 2.63
C SER A 44 13.05 -1.61 3.47
N MET A 45 12.65 -2.38 4.48
CA MET A 45 13.57 -3.23 5.25
C MET A 45 14.23 -4.30 4.39
N GLU A 46 13.49 -4.95 3.50
CA GLU A 46 14.03 -5.93 2.54
C GLU A 46 15.10 -5.30 1.64
N GLU A 47 14.81 -4.14 1.04
CA GLU A 47 15.77 -3.42 0.17
C GLU A 47 17.05 -3.03 0.91
N GLU A 48 16.94 -2.45 2.10
CA GLU A 48 18.09 -2.07 2.91
C GLU A 48 18.86 -3.29 3.41
N PHE A 49 18.18 -4.35 3.84
CA PHE A 49 18.83 -5.57 4.29
C PHE A 49 19.71 -6.18 3.20
N VAL A 50 19.17 -6.35 1.98
CA VAL A 50 19.94 -6.88 0.84
C VAL A 50 21.15 -6.00 0.56
N LYS A 51 20.95 -4.69 0.46
CA LYS A 51 22.02 -3.71 0.22
C LYS A 51 23.13 -3.79 1.28
N TRP A 52 22.78 -3.89 2.56
CA TRP A 52 23.78 -3.97 3.64
C TRP A 52 24.48 -5.33 3.67
N MET A 53 23.76 -6.43 3.46
CA MET A 53 24.38 -7.75 3.38
C MET A 53 25.36 -7.84 2.21
N ASP A 54 25.01 -7.28 1.05
CA ASP A 54 25.91 -7.17 -0.10
C ASP A 54 27.11 -6.28 0.19
N TRP A 55 26.90 -5.13 0.84
CA TRP A 55 27.98 -4.21 1.23
C TRP A 55 29.01 -4.85 2.17
N TYR A 56 28.54 -5.64 3.15
CA TYR A 56 29.41 -6.37 4.07
C TYR A 56 29.89 -7.73 3.53
N GLY A 57 29.47 -8.12 2.33
CA GLY A 57 29.83 -9.40 1.71
C GLY A 57 29.33 -10.62 2.49
N LYS A 58 28.13 -10.55 3.08
CA LYS A 58 27.52 -11.62 3.88
C LYS A 58 26.41 -12.34 3.12
N SER A 59 26.44 -13.66 3.13
CA SER A 59 25.37 -14.50 2.59
C SER A 59 24.19 -14.57 3.56
N TYR A 60 23.00 -14.80 3.02
CA TYR A 60 21.76 -15.01 3.75
C TYR A 60 20.87 -16.02 3.02
N GLY A 61 19.97 -16.67 3.75
CA GLY A 61 18.97 -17.59 3.18
C GLY A 61 17.90 -16.87 2.37
N GLU A 62 17.23 -17.58 1.47
CA GLU A 62 16.11 -17.03 0.69
C GLU A 62 15.00 -16.57 1.64
N PHE A 63 14.50 -15.35 1.47
CA PHE A 63 13.40 -14.84 2.29
C PHE A 63 12.33 -14.09 1.48
N GLU A 64 11.10 -14.09 2.00
CA GLU A 64 9.99 -13.34 1.42
C GLU A 64 9.13 -12.70 2.53
N LEU A 65 8.93 -11.38 2.45
CA LEU A 65 8.04 -10.63 3.34
C LEU A 65 6.75 -10.29 2.58
N ILE A 66 5.65 -10.92 2.99
CA ILE A 66 4.39 -10.96 2.25
C ILE A 66 3.32 -10.21 3.04
N LYS A 67 2.64 -9.29 2.35
CA LYS A 67 1.43 -8.66 2.87
C LYS A 67 0.25 -9.63 2.70
N GLY A 68 -0.34 -10.09 3.78
CA GLY A 68 -1.43 -11.06 3.73
C GLY A 68 -2.00 -11.42 5.10
N ASP A 69 -3.23 -11.96 5.09
CA ASP A 69 -3.83 -12.55 6.27
C ASP A 69 -3.43 -14.04 6.32
N PHE A 70 -2.68 -14.45 7.34
CA PHE A 70 -2.25 -15.84 7.49
C PHE A 70 -3.39 -16.84 7.72
N LEU A 71 -4.63 -16.38 7.90
CA LEU A 71 -5.82 -17.25 7.92
C LEU A 71 -6.34 -17.57 6.50
N ASP A 72 -5.95 -16.79 5.51
CA ASP A 72 -6.36 -16.96 4.12
C ASP A 72 -5.86 -18.31 3.57
N PRO A 73 -6.73 -19.14 2.95
CA PRO A 73 -6.34 -20.42 2.37
C PRO A 73 -5.22 -20.32 1.31
N SER A 74 -5.04 -19.17 0.68
CA SER A 74 -3.95 -18.96 -0.29
C SER A 74 -2.56 -19.15 0.29
N PHE A 75 -2.39 -19.01 1.61
CA PHE A 75 -1.12 -19.21 2.31
C PHE A 75 -0.99 -20.61 2.95
N ASP A 76 -1.96 -21.50 2.76
CA ASP A 76 -1.93 -22.85 3.35
C ASP A 76 -0.77 -23.69 2.82
N GLU A 77 -0.36 -23.49 1.56
CA GLU A 77 0.82 -24.16 1.00
C GLU A 77 2.11 -23.73 1.72
N ILE A 78 2.28 -22.43 1.97
CA ILE A 78 3.42 -21.90 2.71
C ILE A 78 3.42 -22.46 4.14
N LEU A 79 2.26 -22.44 4.79
CA LEU A 79 2.10 -22.94 6.15
C LEU A 79 2.44 -24.45 6.25
N GLN A 80 2.01 -25.26 5.28
CA GLN A 80 2.31 -26.70 5.23
C GLN A 80 3.77 -27.01 4.87
N SER A 81 4.46 -26.09 4.21
CA SER A 81 5.88 -26.21 3.90
C SER A 81 6.78 -25.92 5.12
N ALA A 82 6.29 -25.14 6.09
CA ALA A 82 7.06 -24.70 7.25
C ALA A 82 7.42 -25.86 8.20
N THR A 83 8.69 -25.93 8.57
CA THR A 83 9.19 -26.85 9.61
C THR A 83 9.32 -26.15 10.96
N VAL A 84 9.50 -24.82 10.95
CA VAL A 84 9.53 -23.98 12.15
C VAL A 84 8.64 -22.77 11.94
N ILE A 85 7.73 -22.53 12.88
CA ILE A 85 6.81 -21.40 12.87
C ILE A 85 7.09 -20.56 14.11
N PHE A 86 7.17 -19.24 13.93
CA PHE A 86 7.17 -18.27 15.02
C PHE A 86 5.87 -17.48 14.99
N THR A 87 5.30 -17.20 16.17
CA THR A 87 4.14 -16.32 16.28
C THR A 87 4.12 -15.59 17.62
N ASN A 88 4.08 -14.26 17.58
CA ASN A 88 3.91 -13.45 18.78
C ASN A 88 2.42 -13.27 19.10
N ASN A 89 1.80 -14.30 19.69
CA ASN A 89 0.37 -14.35 19.95
C ASN A 89 -0.08 -13.65 21.26
N PHE A 90 0.80 -12.85 21.90
CA PHE A 90 0.50 -12.18 23.17
C PHE A 90 -0.77 -11.32 23.14
N ALA A 91 -1.00 -10.62 22.02
CA ALA A 91 -2.17 -9.76 21.84
C ALA A 91 -3.29 -10.41 21.00
N PHE A 92 -3.19 -11.71 20.68
CA PHE A 92 -4.18 -12.39 19.85
C PHE A 92 -5.42 -12.76 20.66
N GLY A 93 -6.59 -12.40 20.14
CA GLY A 93 -7.86 -12.76 20.76
C GLY A 93 -8.13 -14.28 20.73
N PRO A 94 -9.02 -14.79 21.60
CA PRO A 94 -9.32 -16.22 21.69
C PRO A 94 -9.79 -16.84 20.37
N LYS A 95 -10.55 -16.09 19.57
CA LYS A 95 -11.03 -16.53 18.24
C LYS A 95 -9.88 -16.78 17.27
N LEU A 96 -8.94 -15.85 17.19
CA LEU A 96 -7.77 -15.96 16.31
C LEU A 96 -6.89 -17.13 16.73
N ASN A 97 -6.67 -17.30 18.04
CA ASN A 97 -5.94 -18.45 18.57
C ASN A 97 -6.65 -19.78 18.27
N HIS A 98 -7.98 -19.82 18.32
CA HIS A 98 -8.74 -21.01 17.92
C HIS A 98 -8.52 -21.33 16.44
N GLU A 99 -8.65 -20.34 15.54
CA GLU A 99 -8.43 -20.52 14.09
C GLU A 99 -6.99 -20.96 13.77
N LEU A 100 -5.98 -20.42 14.47
CA LEU A 100 -4.59 -20.87 14.36
C LEU A 100 -4.43 -22.34 14.77
N LYS A 101 -5.07 -22.80 15.85
CA LYS A 101 -5.05 -24.22 16.24
C LYS A 101 -5.59 -25.12 15.13
N LEU A 102 -6.62 -24.67 14.40
CA LEU A 102 -7.19 -25.42 13.27
C LEU A 102 -6.18 -25.59 12.15
N LYS A 103 -5.47 -24.50 11.83
CA LYS A 103 -4.42 -24.50 10.82
C LYS A 103 -3.24 -25.39 11.26
N PHE A 104 -2.83 -25.31 12.52
CA PHE A 104 -1.74 -26.11 13.07
C PHE A 104 -2.02 -27.62 13.11
N ALA A 105 -3.28 -28.02 13.25
CA ALA A 105 -3.66 -29.44 13.22
C ALA A 105 -3.31 -30.13 11.88
N ASN A 106 -3.16 -29.35 10.80
CA ASN A 106 -2.82 -29.85 9.47
C ASN A 106 -1.31 -29.83 9.17
N LEU A 107 -0.47 -29.38 10.09
CA LEU A 107 0.98 -29.36 9.91
C LEU A 107 1.58 -30.77 9.89
N LYS A 108 2.80 -30.87 9.36
CA LYS A 108 3.56 -32.13 9.34
C LYS A 108 4.04 -32.48 10.75
N ASP A 109 4.23 -33.77 10.99
CA ASP A 109 4.82 -34.22 12.25
C ASP A 109 6.27 -33.73 12.35
N GLY A 110 6.69 -33.37 13.56
CA GLY A 110 8.00 -32.77 13.83
C GLY A 110 8.07 -31.26 13.59
N THR A 111 7.04 -30.63 13.02
CA THR A 111 6.97 -29.16 12.90
C THR A 111 6.99 -28.53 14.30
N LYS A 112 7.82 -27.50 14.45
CA LYS A 112 8.01 -26.76 15.71
C LYS A 112 7.34 -25.40 15.65
N ILE A 113 6.62 -25.01 16.68
CA ILE A 113 5.95 -23.70 16.78
C ILE A 113 6.44 -23.00 18.05
N VAL A 114 7.07 -21.86 17.88
CA VAL A 114 7.52 -20.99 18.98
C VAL A 114 6.52 -19.85 19.13
N SER A 115 5.96 -19.69 20.33
CA SER A 115 5.00 -18.62 20.60
C SER A 115 5.18 -17.97 21.97
N SER A 116 4.66 -16.76 22.14
CA SER A 116 4.73 -16.01 23.41
C SER A 116 3.68 -16.43 24.44
N HIS A 117 2.64 -17.14 24.02
CA HIS A 117 1.67 -17.81 24.89
C HIS A 117 1.39 -19.23 24.38
N GLU A 118 1.21 -20.18 25.29
CA GLU A 118 0.95 -21.58 24.95
C GLU A 118 -0.43 -21.77 24.26
N PHE A 119 -0.48 -22.68 23.29
CA PHE A 119 -1.73 -23.08 22.63
C PHE A 119 -2.45 -24.21 23.36
N CYS A 120 -1.72 -25.05 24.09
CA CYS A 120 -2.29 -26.05 24.98
C CYS A 120 -1.47 -26.16 26.28
N PRO A 121 -2.08 -26.65 27.38
CA PRO A 121 -1.37 -26.81 28.64
C PRO A 121 -0.12 -27.69 28.51
N ILE A 122 0.95 -27.31 29.22
CA ILE A 122 2.24 -28.05 29.23
C ILE A 122 2.04 -29.51 29.65
N ASN A 123 1.25 -29.74 30.71
CA ASN A 123 0.98 -31.07 31.26
C ASN A 123 -0.29 -31.72 30.68
N PHE A 124 -0.55 -31.54 29.38
CA PHE A 124 -1.76 -32.09 28.74
C PHE A 124 -1.72 -33.63 28.68
N ARG A 125 -2.68 -34.26 29.36
CA ARG A 125 -2.92 -35.72 29.32
C ARG A 125 -4.05 -36.02 28.33
N VAL A 126 -3.78 -36.94 27.39
CA VAL A 126 -4.77 -37.42 26.43
C VAL A 126 -5.76 -38.35 27.15
N THR A 127 -7.04 -38.10 26.92
CA THR A 127 -8.19 -38.87 27.41
C THR A 127 -9.20 -39.01 26.28
N SER A 128 -10.18 -39.90 26.41
CA SER A 128 -11.21 -40.10 25.38
C SER A 128 -12.08 -38.85 25.15
N ARG A 129 -12.14 -37.91 26.11
CA ARG A 129 -12.96 -36.68 26.01
C ARG A 129 -12.27 -35.53 25.28
N ASN A 130 -10.93 -35.49 25.29
CA ASN A 130 -10.12 -34.40 24.73
C ASN A 130 -9.23 -34.87 23.56
N MET A 131 -9.57 -36.01 22.94
CA MET A 131 -8.84 -36.57 21.80
C MET A 131 -8.84 -35.66 20.56
N SER A 132 -9.88 -34.83 20.41
CA SER A 132 -10.04 -33.87 19.31
C SER A 132 -9.24 -32.58 19.49
N ASP A 133 -8.73 -32.32 20.69
CA ASP A 133 -8.03 -31.07 21.00
C ASP A 133 -6.61 -31.10 20.43
N ILE A 134 -6.09 -29.93 20.04
CA ILE A 134 -4.73 -29.78 19.51
C ILE A 134 -3.64 -30.36 20.44
N GLY A 135 -3.88 -30.39 21.76
CA GLY A 135 -2.95 -30.94 22.75
C GLY A 135 -2.77 -32.47 22.67
N SER A 136 -3.65 -33.17 21.95
CA SER A 136 -3.52 -34.62 21.73
C SER A 136 -2.40 -34.95 20.73
N ILE A 137 -2.07 -34.02 19.85
CA ILE A 137 -1.07 -34.16 18.78
C ILE A 137 0.12 -33.20 18.95
N MET A 138 0.27 -32.59 20.12
CA MET A 138 1.26 -31.55 20.36
C MET A 138 1.92 -31.71 21.73
N HIS A 139 3.25 -31.59 21.76
CA HIS A 139 4.05 -31.47 22.98
C HIS A 139 4.41 -30.00 23.20
N VAL A 140 4.34 -29.53 24.43
CA VAL A 140 4.65 -28.14 24.79
C VAL A 140 5.72 -28.13 25.87
N ALA A 141 6.73 -27.31 25.67
CA ALA A 141 7.79 -27.03 26.63
C ALA A 141 7.97 -25.51 26.76
N GLU A 142 8.16 -25.03 27.98
CA GLU A 142 8.55 -23.64 28.22
C GLU A 142 10.05 -23.48 27.90
N LEU A 143 10.39 -22.48 27.10
CA LEU A 143 11.77 -22.12 26.80
C LEU A 143 12.31 -21.23 27.92
N SER A 144 13.50 -21.57 28.40
CA SER A 144 14.18 -20.76 29.43
C SER A 144 14.42 -19.35 28.91
N SER A 145 13.81 -18.37 29.58
CA SER A 145 13.94 -16.97 29.23
C SER A 145 15.37 -16.47 29.43
N LEU A 146 15.96 -15.88 28.39
CA LEU A 146 17.28 -15.26 28.46
C LEU A 146 17.23 -14.01 29.37
N LYS A 147 18.27 -13.80 30.17
CA LYS A 147 18.45 -12.57 30.97
C LYS A 147 18.63 -11.38 30.01
N GLY A 148 17.85 -10.30 30.18
CA GLY A 148 17.86 -9.12 29.29
C GLY A 148 16.71 -9.03 28.27
N SER A 149 15.61 -9.75 28.49
CA SER A 149 14.47 -9.87 27.57
C SER A 149 13.77 -8.55 27.21
N VAL A 150 13.30 -8.48 25.96
CA VAL A 150 12.61 -7.42 25.19
C VAL A 150 11.26 -6.92 25.72
N SER A 151 11.00 -6.97 27.03
CA SER A 151 9.70 -6.53 27.59
C SER A 151 9.75 -5.08 28.06
N TRP A 152 8.78 -4.28 27.61
CA TRP A 152 8.57 -2.92 28.11
C TRP A 152 8.00 -2.89 29.54
N THR A 153 7.60 -4.05 30.09
CA THR A 153 6.98 -4.20 31.41
C THR A 153 7.97 -4.62 32.51
N GLY A 154 9.26 -4.83 32.18
CA GLY A 154 10.28 -5.31 33.14
C GLY A 154 10.07 -6.77 33.61
N LYS A 155 8.99 -7.43 33.16
CA LYS A 155 8.72 -8.84 33.44
C LYS A 155 9.43 -9.73 32.44
N GLN A 156 9.99 -10.83 32.91
CA GLN A 156 10.59 -11.82 32.04
C GLN A 156 9.51 -12.42 31.13
N VAL A 157 9.73 -12.42 29.82
CA VAL A 157 8.79 -12.99 28.84
C VAL A 157 9.24 -14.40 28.53
N SER A 158 8.45 -15.38 28.92
CA SER A 158 8.63 -16.77 28.53
C SER A 158 8.14 -16.98 27.10
N TYR A 159 8.83 -17.85 26.37
CA TYR A 159 8.37 -18.37 25.10
C TYR A 159 8.08 -19.86 25.26
N TYR A 160 7.19 -20.39 24.43
CA TYR A 160 6.76 -21.78 24.48
C TYR A 160 7.08 -22.45 23.16
N LEU A 161 7.77 -23.58 23.25
CA LEU A 161 8.05 -24.46 22.12
C LEU A 161 6.98 -25.54 22.07
N HIS A 162 6.29 -25.60 20.94
CA HIS A 162 5.34 -26.64 20.62
C HIS A 162 5.92 -27.53 19.54
N THR A 163 5.80 -28.85 19.67
CA THR A 163 6.22 -29.80 18.64
C THR A 163 5.03 -30.68 18.27
N ILE A 164 4.70 -30.73 16.97
CA ILE A 164 3.63 -31.59 16.47
C ILE A 164 4.11 -33.05 16.51
N ASP A 165 3.40 -33.89 17.25
CA ASP A 165 3.67 -35.32 17.40
C ASP A 165 2.34 -36.07 17.54
N ARG A 166 1.91 -36.69 16.44
CA ARG A 166 0.71 -37.53 16.41
C ARG A 166 0.93 -38.91 17.06
N GLY A 167 2.17 -39.31 17.31
CA GLY A 167 2.51 -40.56 18.00
C GLY A 167 1.98 -40.61 19.43
N LYS A 168 1.79 -39.45 20.09
CA LYS A 168 1.13 -39.34 21.40
C LYS A 168 -0.30 -39.87 21.37
N LEU A 169 -1.06 -39.54 20.32
CA LEU A 169 -2.42 -39.99 20.12
C LEU A 169 -2.47 -41.47 19.71
N GLU A 170 -1.54 -41.91 18.85
CA GLU A 170 -1.38 -43.31 18.46
C GLU A 170 -1.13 -44.23 19.66
N LYS A 171 -0.17 -43.88 20.53
CA LYS A 171 0.11 -44.62 21.77
C LYS A 171 -1.10 -44.72 22.70
N PHE A 172 -1.94 -43.68 22.74
CA PHE A 172 -3.18 -43.71 23.51
C PHE A 172 -4.20 -44.69 22.92
N TYR A 173 -4.33 -44.75 21.60
CA TYR A 173 -5.19 -45.73 20.93
C TYR A 173 -4.69 -47.17 21.10
N LEU A 174 -3.39 -47.41 20.96
CA LEU A 174 -2.77 -48.72 21.19
C LEU A 174 -3.04 -49.22 22.62
N ARG A 175 -2.90 -48.34 23.61
CA ARG A 175 -3.20 -48.65 25.01
C ARG A 175 -4.66 -49.01 25.26
N GLN A 176 -5.60 -48.40 24.51
CA GLN A 176 -7.02 -48.78 24.60
C GLN A 176 -7.34 -50.10 23.89
N LYS A 177 -6.62 -50.43 22.81
CA LYS A 177 -6.81 -51.69 22.06
C LYS A 177 -6.18 -52.89 22.77
N HIS A 178 -5.04 -52.71 23.43
CA HIS A 178 -4.31 -53.75 24.16
C HIS A 178 -4.19 -53.39 25.65
N PRO A 179 -5.29 -53.42 26.42
CA PRO A 179 -5.24 -53.08 27.85
C PRO A 179 -4.42 -54.08 28.67
N ASP A 180 -4.26 -55.33 28.21
CA ASP A 180 -3.61 -56.40 28.97
C ASP A 180 -2.09 -56.48 28.75
N GLU A 181 -1.57 -56.06 27.58
CA GLU A 181 -0.12 -55.98 27.34
C GLU A 181 0.57 -54.82 28.07
N TYR A 182 -0.17 -53.76 28.44
CA TYR A 182 0.40 -52.56 29.08
C TYR A 182 0.32 -52.56 30.61
N LYS A 183 -0.41 -53.51 31.22
CA LYS A 183 -0.44 -53.70 32.69
C LYS A 183 0.83 -54.35 33.23
N SER A 184 1.61 -55.04 32.40
CA SER A 184 2.86 -55.70 32.76
C SER A 184 4.05 -54.73 32.91
N GLU A 185 4.04 -53.56 32.26
CA GLU A 185 5.11 -52.55 32.43
C GLU A 185 4.95 -51.65 33.67
N SER A 186 3.71 -51.44 34.16
CA SER A 186 3.48 -50.60 35.34
C SER A 186 3.53 -51.36 36.67
N SER A 187 3.70 -52.68 36.65
CA SER A 187 3.58 -53.56 37.82
C SER A 187 4.92 -54.07 38.39
N SER A 188 6.07 -53.60 37.90
CA SER A 188 7.38 -53.96 38.44
C SER A 188 7.71 -53.38 39.83
N HIS A 189 6.77 -52.67 40.48
CA HIS A 189 6.90 -52.19 41.86
C HIS A 189 5.67 -52.48 42.73
N SER A 190 5.19 -53.72 42.74
CA SER A 190 4.45 -54.26 43.89
C SER A 190 4.33 -55.78 43.80
N SER A 191 5.19 -56.50 44.53
CA SER A 191 5.03 -57.93 44.77
C SER A 191 3.97 -58.18 45.84
N SER A 192 2.92 -58.96 45.52
CA SER A 192 2.57 -60.23 46.23
C SER A 192 1.19 -60.75 45.84
N SER A 193 1.15 -62.02 45.37
CA SER A 193 0.08 -63.06 45.45
C SER A 193 -1.35 -62.69 45.02
N SER A 194 -2.10 -63.46 44.24
CA SER A 194 -2.26 -64.93 44.19
C SER A 194 -2.93 -65.37 42.89
N SER A 195 -2.77 -66.65 42.58
CA SER A 195 -3.36 -67.48 41.53
C SER A 195 -4.83 -67.21 41.19
N ASP A 196 -5.20 -67.33 39.92
CA ASP A 196 -6.07 -68.42 39.44
C ASP A 196 -6.10 -68.49 37.90
N ASP A 197 -6.23 -69.73 37.45
CA ASP A 197 -6.27 -70.25 36.08
C ASP A 197 -7.64 -69.97 35.42
N ASP A 198 -7.65 -69.58 34.15
CA ASP A 198 -8.62 -70.15 33.20
C ASP A 198 -8.31 -69.77 31.74
N SER A 199 -8.17 -70.81 30.93
CA SER A 199 -8.00 -70.77 29.48
C SER A 199 -9.32 -70.66 28.73
N CYS A 200 -9.39 -69.83 27.68
CA CYS A 200 -10.19 -70.12 26.47
C CYS A 200 -9.81 -69.26 25.27
N SER A 201 -10.02 -69.85 24.11
CA SER A 201 -9.48 -69.58 22.77
C SER A 201 -10.33 -68.66 21.88
N ASP A 202 -9.62 -68.00 20.96
CA ASP A 202 -9.97 -67.73 19.55
C ASP A 202 -11.18 -66.83 19.22
N SER A 203 -10.94 -65.68 18.57
CA SER A 203 -11.28 -65.47 17.15
C SER A 203 -11.12 -64.01 16.70
N SER A 204 -10.58 -63.89 15.49
CA SER A 204 -10.32 -62.71 14.69
C SER A 204 -11.53 -61.79 14.45
N SER A 205 -11.30 -60.48 14.47
CA SER A 205 -11.96 -59.57 13.52
C SER A 205 -11.15 -58.29 13.32
N ASP A 206 -10.56 -58.22 12.13
CA ASP A 206 -9.92 -57.06 11.52
C ASP A 206 -10.96 -55.95 11.26
N SER A 207 -10.99 -54.92 12.11
CA SER A 207 -11.82 -53.70 11.93
C SER A 207 -11.14 -52.45 12.52
N GLY A 208 -9.85 -52.54 12.81
CA GLY A 208 -9.14 -51.58 13.65
C GLY A 208 -8.63 -50.33 12.94
N ASP A 209 -8.46 -50.38 11.62
CA ASP A 209 -7.85 -49.32 10.83
C ASP A 209 -8.82 -48.16 10.52
N ASP A 210 -10.12 -48.46 10.48
CA ASP A 210 -11.14 -47.48 10.13
C ASP A 210 -11.38 -46.46 11.25
N HIS A 211 -11.24 -46.85 12.52
CA HIS A 211 -11.44 -45.95 13.65
C HIS A 211 -10.27 -44.95 13.86
N PHE A 212 -9.03 -45.36 13.57
CA PHE A 212 -7.84 -44.48 13.63
C PHE A 212 -7.88 -43.44 12.50
N LYS A 213 -8.14 -43.89 11.27
CA LYS A 213 -8.37 -43.00 10.13
C LYS A 213 -9.57 -42.08 10.38
N SER A 214 -10.66 -42.60 10.94
CA SER A 214 -11.86 -41.81 11.31
C SER A 214 -11.63 -40.82 12.46
N ALA A 215 -10.70 -41.08 13.40
CA ALA A 215 -10.34 -40.13 14.46
C ALA A 215 -9.44 -39.01 13.95
N LEU A 216 -8.41 -39.34 13.16
CA LEU A 216 -7.59 -38.37 12.43
C LEU A 216 -8.44 -37.54 11.47
N GLN A 217 -9.40 -38.18 10.79
CA GLN A 217 -10.33 -37.53 9.89
C GLN A 217 -11.41 -36.74 10.66
N ARG A 218 -11.80 -37.14 11.88
CA ARG A 218 -12.64 -36.31 12.77
C ARG A 218 -11.90 -35.09 13.28
N ILE A 219 -10.61 -35.16 13.60
CA ILE A 219 -9.80 -33.97 13.90
C ILE A 219 -9.77 -33.03 12.67
N LYS A 220 -9.69 -33.58 11.45
CA LYS A 220 -9.77 -32.82 10.18
C LYS A 220 -11.18 -32.29 9.87
N LEU A 221 -12.25 -33.03 10.20
CA LEU A 221 -13.65 -32.74 9.83
C LEU A 221 -14.44 -31.99 10.91
N SER A 222 -14.08 -32.10 12.20
CA SER A 222 -14.76 -31.41 13.33
C SER A 222 -14.53 -29.90 13.32
N HIS A 223 -13.78 -29.39 12.34
CA HIS A 223 -13.42 -28.00 12.17
C HIS A 223 -13.92 -27.39 10.84
N SER A 224 -14.77 -28.13 10.11
CA SER A 224 -15.60 -27.59 9.03
C SER A 224 -16.91 -27.06 9.62
N ARG A 225 -17.23 -25.79 9.37
CA ARG A 225 -18.39 -25.05 9.92
C ARG A 225 -19.72 -25.83 9.85
N PRO A 226 -20.63 -25.66 10.83
CA PRO A 226 -22.01 -26.11 10.67
C PRO A 226 -22.74 -25.22 9.66
N GLY A 227 -23.41 -25.88 8.71
CA GLY A 227 -24.20 -25.28 7.65
C GLY A 227 -25.39 -24.46 8.16
N SER A 228 -25.59 -23.31 7.51
CA SER A 228 -26.68 -22.38 7.73
C SER A 228 -28.04 -23.00 7.41
N LYS A 229 -28.96 -23.01 8.38
CA LYS A 229 -30.38 -23.27 8.13
C LYS A 229 -30.98 -22.07 7.40
N LYS A 230 -31.62 -22.33 6.26
CA LYS A 230 -32.46 -21.37 5.55
C LYS A 230 -33.77 -21.19 6.32
N GLU A 231 -34.05 -19.97 6.76
CA GLU A 231 -35.43 -19.54 7.04
C GLU A 231 -35.90 -18.62 5.93
N HIS A 232 -37.05 -18.98 5.37
CA HIS A 232 -37.81 -18.18 4.43
C HIS A 232 -38.51 -17.05 5.19
N LEU A 233 -38.30 -15.80 4.76
CA LEU A 233 -39.24 -14.71 4.99
C LEU A 233 -39.26 -13.80 3.77
N ASN A 234 -40.43 -13.78 3.12
CA ASN A 234 -40.80 -12.80 2.10
C ASN A 234 -41.07 -11.46 2.77
N SER A 235 -40.53 -10.38 2.20
CA SER A 235 -41.30 -9.15 2.02
C SER A 235 -40.73 -8.31 0.88
N ASP A 236 -41.64 -7.96 -0.01
CA ASP A 236 -41.51 -7.02 -1.10
C ASP A 236 -41.01 -5.65 -0.63
N LEU A 237 -40.14 -5.02 -1.43
CA LEU A 237 -40.20 -3.58 -1.73
C LEU A 237 -39.31 -3.25 -2.95
N LYS A 238 -39.99 -2.86 -4.03
CA LYS A 238 -39.42 -2.26 -5.25
C LYS A 238 -38.83 -0.88 -4.95
N SER A 239 -37.64 -0.57 -5.48
CA SER A 239 -37.43 0.67 -6.26
C SER A 239 -36.06 0.76 -6.99
N ARG A 240 -36.17 0.85 -8.32
CA ARG A 240 -35.46 1.68 -9.32
C ARG A 240 -33.95 1.96 -9.19
N SER A 241 -33.21 1.26 -10.06
CA SER A 241 -32.09 1.65 -10.93
C SER A 241 -31.39 3.02 -10.74
N GLY A 242 -30.07 2.95 -10.53
CA GLY A 242 -29.09 3.95 -10.96
C GLY A 242 -27.77 3.24 -11.32
N LYS A 243 -27.34 3.34 -12.58
CA LYS A 243 -26.10 2.77 -13.12
C LYS A 243 -24.93 3.75 -12.93
N THR A 244 -23.79 3.31 -12.41
CA THR A 244 -22.46 3.89 -12.69
C THR A 244 -21.34 2.84 -12.47
N PRO A 245 -20.16 3.00 -13.10
CA PRO A 245 -19.42 1.90 -13.71
C PRO A 245 -18.31 1.27 -12.84
N LYS A 246 -17.96 0.04 -13.22
CA LYS A 246 -16.90 -0.82 -12.69
C LYS A 246 -15.51 -0.19 -12.82
N THR A 247 -14.76 -0.11 -11.73
CA THR A 247 -13.29 0.06 -11.73
C THR A 247 -12.62 -1.28 -11.41
N ALA A 248 -12.30 -2.04 -12.46
CA ALA A 248 -11.46 -3.23 -12.37
C ALA A 248 -10.00 -2.80 -12.63
N ALA A 249 -9.30 -2.34 -11.59
CA ALA A 249 -7.90 -1.92 -11.70
C ALA A 249 -7.03 -2.23 -10.46
N GLY A 250 -7.47 -3.10 -9.55
CA GLY A 250 -6.75 -3.36 -8.29
C GLY A 250 -5.83 -4.60 -8.25
N HIS A 251 -5.94 -5.52 -9.20
CA HIS A 251 -5.29 -6.85 -9.07
C HIS A 251 -4.12 -7.11 -10.04
N LYS A 252 -3.77 -6.16 -10.91
CA LYS A 252 -2.74 -6.39 -11.95
C LYS A 252 -1.34 -5.86 -11.59
N GLU A 253 -1.21 -4.92 -10.66
CA GLU A 253 0.11 -4.38 -10.28
C GLU A 253 0.89 -5.34 -9.37
N ASP A 254 0.23 -6.03 -8.42
CA ASP A 254 0.90 -6.93 -7.48
C ASP A 254 1.45 -8.22 -8.14
N GLU A 255 0.81 -8.73 -9.19
CA GLU A 255 1.30 -9.87 -9.98
C GLU A 255 2.53 -9.53 -10.84
N ARG A 256 2.64 -8.27 -11.29
CA ARG A 256 3.70 -7.83 -12.21
C ARG A 256 5.05 -7.72 -11.52
N TRP A 257 5.07 -7.47 -10.21
CA TRP A 257 6.28 -7.50 -9.38
C TRP A 257 6.77 -8.92 -9.06
N ARG A 258 5.85 -9.88 -8.84
CA ARG A 258 6.18 -11.28 -8.51
C ARG A 258 7.00 -12.01 -9.60
N LYS A 259 6.82 -11.65 -10.88
CA LYS A 259 7.46 -12.35 -12.02
C LYS A 259 8.84 -11.82 -12.43
N LYS A 260 9.39 -10.78 -11.76
CA LYS A 260 10.67 -10.16 -12.13
C LYS A 260 11.83 -10.38 -11.15
N ARG A 261 11.69 -11.25 -10.14
CA ARG A 261 12.75 -11.48 -9.13
C ARG A 261 13.60 -12.73 -9.45
N TRP A 262 14.89 -12.45 -9.65
CA TRP A 262 16.07 -13.32 -9.70
C TRP A 262 16.50 -13.97 -11.04
N PRO A 263 17.64 -13.55 -11.64
CA PRO A 263 18.46 -14.45 -12.44
C PRO A 263 19.15 -15.42 -11.50
N GLN A 264 19.00 -16.74 -11.72
CA GLN A 264 19.68 -17.77 -10.96
C GLN A 264 21.19 -17.45 -10.81
N LEU A 265 21.59 -17.02 -9.61
CA LEU A 265 22.98 -16.89 -9.26
C LEU A 265 23.50 -18.30 -9.07
N LYS A 266 24.03 -18.87 -10.17
CA LYS A 266 24.70 -20.16 -10.17
C LYS A 266 25.72 -20.16 -9.04
N SER A 267 25.58 -21.11 -8.13
CA SER A 267 26.63 -21.40 -7.17
C SER A 267 27.93 -21.65 -7.93
N ARG A 268 28.93 -20.81 -7.72
CA ARG A 268 30.30 -21.14 -8.13
C ARG A 268 30.78 -22.22 -7.17
N GLY A 269 30.59 -23.47 -7.57
CA GLY A 269 31.21 -24.60 -6.92
C GLY A 269 32.73 -24.45 -6.98
N HIS A 270 33.34 -24.31 -5.81
CA HIS A 270 34.77 -24.54 -5.65
C HIS A 270 34.96 -26.04 -5.41
N LYS A 271 35.38 -26.77 -6.44
CA LYS A 271 36.18 -27.98 -6.25
C LYS A 271 37.62 -27.51 -6.00
N ASP A 272 38.23 -27.96 -4.91
CA ASP A 272 39.33 -28.90 -5.00
C ASP A 272 39.65 -29.50 -3.62
N SER A 273 39.90 -30.80 -3.69
CA SER A 273 40.36 -31.75 -2.68
C SER A 273 41.80 -31.49 -2.23
N ASN A 274 42.10 -31.58 -0.92
CA ASN A 274 42.86 -32.70 -0.35
C ASN A 274 43.02 -32.55 1.19
N SER A 275 43.11 -33.70 1.85
CA SER A 275 43.27 -33.91 3.29
C SER A 275 44.60 -33.40 3.88
N SER A 276 44.57 -32.80 5.07
CA SER A 276 45.44 -33.17 6.20
C SER A 276 45.04 -32.45 7.48
N ALA A 277 44.91 -33.21 8.57
CA ALA A 277 44.73 -32.72 9.92
C ALA A 277 45.86 -31.78 10.35
N PHE A 278 45.51 -30.64 10.98
CA PHE A 278 46.29 -30.08 12.07
C PHE A 278 45.39 -29.20 12.95
N SER A 279 45.34 -29.57 14.22
CA SER A 279 44.74 -28.80 15.31
C SER A 279 45.61 -27.58 15.63
N SER A 280 44.94 -26.52 16.11
CA SER A 280 45.43 -25.47 17.03
C SER A 280 45.64 -24.08 16.44
N SER A 281 44.96 -23.13 17.09
CA SER A 281 45.29 -21.69 17.20
C SER A 281 44.98 -20.81 15.99
N ALA A 282 43.70 -20.40 15.90
CA ALA A 282 43.32 -19.22 15.12
C ALA A 282 43.76 -17.95 15.88
N VAL A 283 44.92 -17.45 15.48
CA VAL A 283 45.31 -16.04 15.66
C VAL A 283 44.35 -15.19 14.81
N SER A 284 43.61 -14.32 15.47
CA SER A 284 42.65 -13.39 14.87
C SER A 284 43.33 -12.49 13.84
N SER A 285 42.99 -12.69 12.55
CA SER A 285 43.25 -11.70 11.51
C SER A 285 42.25 -10.54 11.65
N PRO A 286 42.67 -9.28 11.56
CA PRO A 286 41.76 -8.15 11.52
C PRO A 286 41.12 -8.07 10.13
N GLY A 287 39.79 -8.05 10.03
CA GLY A 287 39.15 -7.51 8.82
C GLY A 287 37.77 -8.00 8.40
N ILE A 288 37.24 -9.12 8.91
CA ILE A 288 35.87 -9.55 8.55
C ILE A 288 35.15 -10.05 9.80
N MET A 289 34.33 -9.18 10.40
CA MET A 289 33.41 -9.57 11.48
C MET A 289 32.43 -10.62 10.94
N ASP A 290 32.10 -11.65 11.73
CA ASP A 290 31.00 -12.55 11.38
C ASP A 290 29.64 -11.85 11.57
N VAL A 291 28.55 -12.53 11.21
CA VAL A 291 27.18 -11.99 11.32
C VAL A 291 26.81 -11.67 12.76
N ASP A 292 27.24 -12.47 13.74
CA ASP A 292 27.00 -12.24 15.16
C ASP A 292 27.79 -11.04 15.70
N GLY A 293 29.04 -10.88 15.27
CA GLY A 293 29.88 -9.72 15.56
C GLY A 293 29.30 -8.44 14.97
N LEU A 294 28.77 -8.51 13.74
CA LEU A 294 28.08 -7.39 13.11
C LEU A 294 26.82 -7.01 13.89
N PHE A 295 25.93 -7.95 14.19
CA PHE A 295 24.74 -7.67 15.00
C PHE A 295 25.10 -7.13 16.38
N SER A 296 26.14 -7.65 17.02
CA SER A 296 26.60 -7.17 18.32
C SER A 296 27.12 -5.73 18.24
N SER A 297 27.82 -5.36 17.17
CA SER A 297 28.28 -3.97 16.96
C SER A 297 27.11 -3.00 16.79
N PHE A 298 26.10 -3.39 15.99
CA PHE A 298 24.88 -2.59 15.81
C PHE A 298 24.09 -2.47 17.10
N HIS A 299 23.99 -3.55 17.88
CA HIS A 299 23.34 -3.53 19.19
C HIS A 299 24.02 -2.51 20.11
N HIS A 300 25.35 -2.54 20.25
CA HIS A 300 26.09 -1.57 21.06
C HIS A 300 25.90 -0.13 20.56
N GLN A 301 25.89 0.07 19.24
CA GLN A 301 25.66 1.40 18.66
C GLN A 301 24.26 1.92 18.96
N LEU A 302 23.23 1.06 18.82
CA LEU A 302 21.85 1.41 19.15
C LEU A 302 21.68 1.66 20.65
N GLU A 303 22.31 0.87 21.51
CA GLU A 303 22.28 1.04 22.96
C GLU A 303 22.95 2.36 23.38
N ALA A 304 24.08 2.70 22.77
CA ALA A 304 24.72 4.00 22.96
C ALA A 304 23.83 5.15 22.49
N TYR A 305 23.14 4.99 21.36
CA TYR A 305 22.18 5.97 20.85
C TYR A 305 20.98 6.13 21.80
N MET A 306 20.39 5.04 22.28
CA MET A 306 19.32 5.05 23.29
C MET A 306 19.76 5.75 24.58
N GLY A 307 21.02 5.59 24.98
CA GLY A 307 21.62 6.34 26.07
C GLY A 307 21.60 7.85 25.84
N GLN A 308 21.91 8.30 24.62
CA GLN A 308 21.79 9.72 24.24
C GLN A 308 20.34 10.19 24.22
N LEU A 309 19.40 9.39 23.70
CA LEU A 309 17.97 9.71 23.65
C LEU A 309 17.36 9.89 25.06
N SER A 310 17.93 9.21 26.05
CA SER A 310 17.49 9.27 27.45
C SER A 310 18.04 10.50 28.19
N THR A 311 18.90 11.31 27.56
CA THR A 311 19.46 12.50 28.20
C THR A 311 18.42 13.62 28.31
N PRO A 312 18.43 14.40 29.41
CA PRO A 312 17.53 15.56 29.57
C PRO A 312 17.71 16.61 28.46
N TYR A 313 18.93 16.74 27.94
CA TYR A 313 19.24 17.63 26.82
C TYR A 313 18.49 17.22 25.54
N PHE A 314 18.49 15.93 25.21
CA PHE A 314 17.78 15.44 24.04
C PHE A 314 16.25 15.60 24.18
N GLN A 315 15.73 15.37 25.39
CA GLN A 315 14.32 15.62 25.69
C GLN A 315 13.95 17.10 25.47
N GLN A 316 14.76 18.03 25.97
CA GLN A 316 14.55 19.46 25.74
C GLN A 316 14.63 19.82 24.26
N TRP A 317 15.61 19.27 23.53
CA TRP A 317 15.74 19.48 22.09
C TRP A 317 14.50 19.01 21.31
N ILE A 318 13.91 17.86 21.66
CA ILE A 318 12.64 17.41 21.06
C ILE A 318 11.52 18.41 21.33
N VAL A 319 11.40 18.90 22.56
CA VAL A 319 10.37 19.90 22.93
C VAL A 319 10.54 21.17 22.10
N ASP A 320 11.76 21.69 22.00
CA ASP A 320 12.06 22.88 21.21
C ASP A 320 11.81 22.66 19.71
N ALA A 321 12.14 21.48 19.18
CA ALA A 321 11.88 21.11 17.80
C ALA A 321 10.36 21.02 17.50
N ILE A 322 9.58 20.45 18.41
CA ILE A 322 8.12 20.41 18.32
C ILE A 322 7.54 21.82 18.34
N GLU A 323 8.04 22.69 19.23
CA GLU A 323 7.58 24.08 19.32
C GLU A 323 7.87 24.85 18.02
N LYS A 324 9.06 24.65 17.45
CA LYS A 324 9.44 25.24 16.16
C LYS A 324 8.55 24.76 15.01
N GLU A 325 8.21 23.48 14.94
CA GLU A 325 7.29 22.95 13.93
C GLU A 325 5.85 23.43 14.15
N LYS A 326 5.39 23.58 15.41
CA LYS A 326 4.10 24.23 15.70
C LYS A 326 4.05 25.67 15.21
N MET A 327 5.11 26.45 15.45
CA MET A 327 5.21 27.85 14.99
C MET A 327 5.17 27.92 13.46
N LYS A 328 5.90 27.04 12.77
CA LYS A 328 5.88 26.93 11.31
C LYS A 328 4.50 26.53 10.79
N LYS A 329 3.84 25.56 11.42
CA LYS A 329 2.47 25.16 11.07
C LYS A 329 1.50 26.32 11.23
N ASN A 330 1.56 27.05 12.35
CA ASN A 330 0.69 28.21 12.59
C ASN A 330 0.91 29.31 11.53
N HIS A 331 2.16 29.58 11.17
CA HIS A 331 2.49 30.54 10.11
C HIS A 331 1.91 30.11 8.76
N LEU A 332 2.15 28.87 8.34
CA LEU A 332 1.62 28.33 7.09
C LEU A 332 0.09 28.32 7.08
N GLN A 333 -0.55 28.00 8.19
CA GLN A 333 -2.00 28.07 8.33
C GLN A 333 -2.50 29.51 8.13
N GLY A 334 -1.80 30.49 8.71
CA GLY A 334 -2.10 31.91 8.48
C GLY A 334 -1.98 32.31 7.01
N VAL A 335 -0.92 31.86 6.33
CA VAL A 335 -0.74 32.10 4.89
C VAL A 335 -1.86 31.47 4.06
N ILE A 336 -2.26 30.22 4.38
CA ILE A 336 -3.39 29.55 3.72
C ILE A 336 -4.66 30.37 3.89
N THR A 337 -4.99 30.77 5.13
CA THR A 337 -6.22 31.56 5.37
C THR A 337 -6.22 32.91 4.65
N HIS A 338 -5.06 33.54 4.53
CA HIS A 338 -4.92 34.79 3.79
C HIS A 338 -5.16 34.60 2.29
N LEU A 339 -4.51 33.59 1.69
CA LEU A 339 -4.67 33.25 0.28
C LEU A 339 -6.11 32.81 -0.04
N GLU A 340 -6.75 32.02 0.84
CA GLU A 340 -8.15 31.63 0.68
C GLU A 340 -9.08 32.85 0.68
N SER A 341 -8.84 33.81 1.58
CA SER A 341 -9.59 35.07 1.62
C SER A 341 -9.35 35.93 0.37
N GLU A 342 -8.12 35.99 -0.13
CA GLU A 342 -7.76 36.75 -1.32
C GLU A 342 -8.41 36.15 -2.58
N VAL A 343 -8.31 34.82 -2.76
CA VAL A 343 -8.97 34.11 -3.86
C VAL A 343 -10.49 34.29 -3.79
N ALA A 344 -11.09 34.20 -2.60
CA ALA A 344 -12.52 34.44 -2.43
C ALA A 344 -12.91 35.88 -2.78
N GLY A 345 -12.08 36.87 -2.38
CA GLY A 345 -12.26 38.28 -2.71
C GLY A 345 -12.21 38.53 -4.22
N LEU A 346 -11.15 38.06 -4.88
CA LEU A 346 -10.97 38.17 -6.33
C LEU A 346 -12.08 37.43 -7.10
N SER A 347 -12.50 36.26 -6.65
CA SER A 347 -13.62 35.54 -7.26
C SER A 347 -14.94 36.31 -7.14
N LYS A 348 -15.17 36.96 -6.00
CA LYS A 348 -16.36 37.80 -5.81
C LYS A 348 -16.32 39.05 -6.70
N GLU A 349 -15.17 39.74 -6.74
CA GLU A 349 -14.99 40.94 -7.55
C GLU A 349 -15.13 40.64 -9.04
N THR A 350 -14.52 39.56 -9.54
CA THR A 350 -14.66 39.12 -10.94
C THR A 350 -16.09 38.80 -11.31
N VAL A 351 -16.85 38.14 -10.43
CA VAL A 351 -18.29 37.88 -10.64
C VAL A 351 -19.11 39.18 -10.63
N GLU A 352 -18.79 40.14 -9.75
CA GLU A 352 -19.47 41.43 -9.70
C GLU A 352 -19.18 42.29 -10.94
N GLN A 353 -17.92 42.34 -11.40
CA GLN A 353 -17.54 43.00 -12.65
C GLN A 353 -18.23 42.35 -13.85
N MET A 354 -18.25 41.01 -13.91
CA MET A 354 -18.96 40.29 -14.97
C MET A 354 -20.46 40.61 -14.96
N LYS A 355 -21.11 40.65 -13.79
CA LYS A 355 -22.51 41.07 -13.66
C LYS A 355 -22.74 42.51 -14.14
N ALA A 356 -21.83 43.43 -13.81
CA ALA A 356 -21.91 44.82 -14.24
C ALA A 356 -21.83 44.95 -15.77
N SER A 357 -20.83 44.32 -16.40
CA SER A 357 -20.69 44.31 -17.87
C SER A 357 -21.86 43.63 -18.56
N MET A 358 -22.38 42.52 -18.02
CA MET A 358 -23.55 41.83 -18.59
C MET A 358 -24.82 42.69 -18.50
N LYS A 359 -24.96 43.49 -17.44
CA LYS A 359 -26.06 44.46 -17.30
C LYS A 359 -25.92 45.60 -18.31
N GLU A 360 -24.72 46.12 -18.54
CA GLU A 360 -24.43 47.15 -19.55
C GLU A 360 -24.77 46.64 -20.97
N LEU A 361 -24.46 45.38 -21.25
CA LEU A 361 -24.80 44.71 -22.52
C LEU A 361 -26.29 44.30 -22.64
N GLY A 362 -27.12 44.56 -21.63
CA GLY A 362 -28.56 44.27 -21.67
C GLY A 362 -28.94 42.79 -21.46
N ILE A 363 -28.00 41.95 -21.00
CA ILE A 363 -28.20 40.52 -20.77
C ILE A 363 -28.80 40.31 -19.37
N ARG A 364 -30.12 40.10 -19.30
CA ARG A 364 -30.88 40.09 -18.02
C ARG A 364 -30.76 38.81 -17.20
N LYS A 365 -30.32 37.70 -17.80
CA LYS A 365 -30.18 36.40 -17.12
C LYS A 365 -28.78 35.85 -17.34
N MET A 366 -28.06 35.62 -16.26
CA MET A 366 -26.72 35.01 -16.21
C MET A 366 -26.83 33.48 -16.36
N THR A 367 -27.49 33.02 -17.41
CA THR A 367 -27.62 31.60 -17.78
C THR A 367 -26.97 31.39 -19.16
N PRO A 368 -26.51 30.16 -19.48
CA PRO A 368 -25.93 29.86 -20.80
C PRO A 368 -26.84 30.29 -21.95
N ASP A 369 -28.14 30.04 -21.82
CA ASP A 369 -29.14 30.46 -22.81
C ASP A 369 -29.32 31.99 -22.88
N GLY A 370 -29.24 32.68 -21.74
CA GLY A 370 -29.33 34.14 -21.68
C GLY A 370 -28.14 34.83 -22.36
N LEU A 371 -26.94 34.27 -22.19
CA LEU A 371 -25.72 34.75 -22.85
C LEU A 371 -25.77 34.53 -24.37
N LEU A 372 -26.24 33.36 -24.81
CA LEU A 372 -26.41 33.06 -26.23
C LEU A 372 -27.44 33.98 -26.91
N LEU A 373 -28.56 34.24 -26.24
CA LEU A 373 -29.58 35.18 -26.73
C LEU A 373 -29.04 36.63 -26.78
N GLY A 374 -28.25 37.03 -25.78
CA GLY A 374 -27.58 38.33 -25.78
C GLY A 374 -26.58 38.47 -26.94
N ALA A 375 -25.71 37.48 -27.12
CA ALA A 375 -24.70 37.47 -28.18
C ALA A 375 -25.34 37.52 -29.58
N THR A 376 -26.39 36.72 -29.82
CA THR A 376 -27.12 36.72 -31.10
C THR A 376 -27.82 38.05 -31.37
N SER A 377 -28.40 38.68 -30.34
CA SER A 377 -29.00 40.03 -30.44
C SER A 377 -27.97 41.09 -30.82
N ILE A 378 -26.81 41.11 -30.15
CA ILE A 378 -25.71 42.05 -30.43
C ILE A 378 -25.18 41.86 -31.87
N VAL A 379 -25.00 40.61 -32.31
CA VAL A 379 -24.57 40.32 -33.68
C VAL A 379 -25.59 40.82 -34.70
N SER A 380 -26.88 40.62 -34.43
CA SER A 380 -27.96 41.12 -35.28
C SER A 380 -27.98 42.65 -35.37
N GLN A 381 -27.85 43.34 -34.24
CA GLN A 381 -27.75 44.81 -34.21
C GLN A 381 -26.52 45.32 -34.96
N ASN A 382 -25.35 44.70 -34.77
CA ASN A 382 -24.14 45.06 -35.51
C ASN A 382 -24.30 44.85 -37.03
N LYS A 383 -25.03 43.82 -37.45
CA LYS A 383 -25.34 43.59 -38.87
C LYS A 383 -26.25 44.69 -39.43
N GLN A 384 -27.24 45.13 -38.65
CA GLN A 384 -28.15 46.22 -39.03
C GLN A 384 -27.40 47.56 -39.14
N LEU A 385 -26.60 47.91 -38.13
CA LEU A 385 -25.78 49.13 -38.15
C LEU A 385 -24.80 49.16 -39.33
N ARG A 386 -24.19 48.02 -39.69
CA ARG A 386 -23.34 47.92 -40.89
C ARG A 386 -24.12 48.19 -42.18
N LYS A 387 -25.36 47.71 -42.26
CA LYS A 387 -26.23 47.97 -43.41
C LYS A 387 -26.55 49.47 -43.51
N GLU A 388 -26.95 50.08 -42.41
CA GLU A 388 -27.21 51.53 -42.33
C GLU A 388 -25.98 52.36 -42.69
N MET A 389 -24.78 51.99 -42.20
CA MET A 389 -23.53 52.61 -42.62
C MET A 389 -23.34 52.51 -44.14
N THR A 390 -23.57 51.34 -44.74
CA THR A 390 -23.42 51.19 -46.20
C THR A 390 -24.48 51.94 -47.01
N ASP A 391 -25.68 52.09 -46.48
CA ASP A 391 -26.78 52.86 -47.11
C ASP A 391 -26.44 54.35 -47.07
N LEU A 392 -26.00 54.87 -45.91
CA LEU A 392 -25.55 56.26 -45.75
C LEU A 392 -24.30 56.56 -46.58
N GLU A 393 -23.33 55.65 -46.67
CA GLU A 393 -22.16 55.81 -47.53
C GLU A 393 -22.56 55.91 -49.02
N ARG A 394 -23.55 55.11 -49.45
CA ARG A 394 -24.12 55.19 -50.80
C ARG A 394 -24.80 56.54 -51.03
N GLU A 395 -25.57 57.02 -50.06
CA GLU A 395 -26.24 58.32 -50.14
C GLU A 395 -25.25 59.50 -50.21
N ILE A 396 -24.23 59.51 -49.35
CA ILE A 396 -23.16 60.52 -49.37
C ILE A 396 -22.44 60.50 -50.73
N THR A 397 -22.20 59.32 -51.29
CA THR A 397 -21.53 59.19 -52.59
C THR A 397 -22.40 59.74 -53.72
N ALA A 398 -23.71 59.46 -53.70
CA ALA A 398 -24.66 59.97 -54.67
C ALA A 398 -24.78 61.51 -54.59
N LEU A 399 -24.91 62.06 -53.38
CA LEU A 399 -24.96 63.51 -53.16
C LEU A 399 -23.66 64.20 -53.60
N ARG A 400 -22.49 63.59 -53.35
CA ARG A 400 -21.20 64.09 -53.85
C ARG A 400 -21.12 64.09 -55.38
N GLN A 401 -21.61 63.05 -56.04
CA GLN A 401 -21.68 63.00 -57.51
C GLN A 401 -22.63 64.05 -58.06
N GLN A 402 -23.80 64.23 -57.44
CA GLN A 402 -24.77 65.24 -57.85
C GLN A 402 -24.24 66.66 -57.65
N ASN A 403 -23.58 66.95 -56.53
CA ASN A 403 -22.92 68.24 -56.30
C ASN A 403 -21.81 68.50 -57.33
N LYS A 404 -20.99 67.49 -57.65
CA LYS A 404 -19.97 67.60 -58.71
C LYS A 404 -20.59 67.83 -60.10
N ALA A 405 -21.72 67.19 -60.40
CA ALA A 405 -22.47 67.41 -61.64
C ALA A 405 -23.07 68.83 -61.70
N MET A 406 -23.60 69.33 -60.58
CA MET A 406 -24.09 70.70 -60.44
C MET A 406 -22.98 71.73 -60.61
N GLU A 407 -21.81 71.51 -59.99
CA GLU A 407 -20.63 72.37 -60.13
C GLU A 407 -20.15 72.41 -61.59
N THR A 408 -20.09 71.26 -62.27
CA THR A 408 -19.70 71.20 -63.69
C THR A 408 -20.74 71.86 -64.60
N MET A 409 -22.04 71.72 -64.35
CA MET A 409 -23.10 72.42 -65.08
C MET A 409 -23.07 73.94 -64.85
N CYS A 410 -22.81 74.38 -63.62
CA CYS A 410 -22.68 75.80 -63.27
C CYS A 410 -21.41 76.42 -63.89
N ALA A 411 -20.34 75.63 -64.04
CA ALA A 411 -19.12 76.01 -64.77
C ALA A 411 -19.33 76.13 -66.29
N HIS A 412 -20.34 75.47 -66.88
CA HIS A 412 -20.68 75.63 -68.32
C HIS A 412 -21.63 76.81 -68.60
N GLN A 413 -22.24 77.43 -67.58
CA GLN A 413 -23.10 78.62 -67.74
C GLN A 413 -22.40 79.96 -67.48
N LYS A 414 -21.20 79.96 -66.88
CA LYS A 414 -20.34 81.14 -66.81
C LYS A 414 -19.22 80.99 -67.82
N GLY A 415 -19.38 81.63 -68.98
CA GLY A 415 -18.27 81.89 -69.88
C GLY A 415 -17.16 82.62 -69.12
N ASP A 416 -15.95 82.10 -69.19
CA ASP A 416 -14.75 82.69 -68.59
C ASP A 416 -14.54 84.14 -69.07
N PRO A 417 -13.90 84.97 -68.23
CA PRO A 417 -12.50 85.21 -68.55
C PRO A 417 -11.54 85.03 -67.37
N LYS A 418 -10.36 84.52 -67.74
CA LYS A 418 -9.13 84.37 -66.93
C LYS A 418 -8.75 85.68 -66.20
N PRO A 419 -7.87 85.59 -65.18
CA PRO A 419 -6.56 86.14 -65.46
C PRO A 419 -5.37 85.34 -64.92
N SER A 420 -4.25 85.55 -65.63
CA SER A 420 -2.86 85.45 -65.18
C SER A 420 -2.61 86.08 -63.81
N PHE A 421 -1.74 85.49 -62.97
CA PHE A 421 -0.42 86.06 -62.64
C PHE A 421 0.35 85.19 -61.61
N ARG A 422 1.64 85.01 -61.94
CA ARG A 422 2.83 84.66 -61.16
C ARG A 422 2.75 84.08 -59.74
N ASN A 423 3.37 82.91 -59.65
CA ASN A 423 4.25 82.40 -58.59
C ASN A 423 4.77 83.43 -57.56
N SER A 424 4.49 83.14 -56.28
CA SER A 424 5.51 83.20 -55.23
C SER A 424 5.20 82.16 -54.16
N GLN A 425 6.18 81.32 -53.88
CA GLN A 425 6.13 80.23 -52.90
C GLN A 425 5.82 80.77 -51.50
N ARG A 426 4.76 80.25 -50.87
CA ARG A 426 4.74 80.00 -49.43
C ARG A 426 4.22 78.59 -49.19
N ARG A 427 5.06 77.80 -48.50
CA ARG A 427 4.80 76.44 -48.06
C ARG A 427 3.64 76.41 -47.06
N SER A 428 2.63 75.60 -47.35
CA SER A 428 1.78 74.94 -46.35
C SER A 428 1.51 73.52 -46.85
N GLY A 429 2.37 72.61 -46.40
CA GLY A 429 2.26 71.18 -46.68
C GLY A 429 1.32 70.48 -45.70
N GLU A 430 0.74 69.40 -46.21
CA GLU A 430 0.27 68.23 -45.49
C GLU A 430 -1.03 68.30 -44.68
N GLN A 431 -2.15 68.04 -45.36
CA GLN A 431 -3.26 67.25 -44.79
C GLN A 431 -3.84 66.30 -45.86
N GLY A 432 -3.13 65.20 -46.10
CA GLY A 432 -3.61 64.07 -46.92
C GLY A 432 -3.18 62.69 -46.38
N GLY A 433 -2.54 62.63 -45.22
CA GLY A 433 -1.89 61.42 -44.69
C GLY A 433 -2.61 60.71 -43.54
N GLY A 434 -3.73 61.24 -43.02
CA GLY A 434 -4.38 60.71 -41.82
C GLY A 434 -5.03 59.34 -42.01
N ASP A 435 -5.74 59.16 -43.12
CA ASP A 435 -6.63 58.01 -43.32
C ASP A 435 -5.88 56.70 -43.65
N ASN A 436 -4.77 56.82 -44.40
CA ASN A 436 -3.92 55.67 -44.70
C ASN A 436 -3.05 55.24 -43.50
N ARG A 437 -2.80 56.15 -42.54
CA ARG A 437 -2.02 55.85 -41.34
C ARG A 437 -2.86 55.15 -40.27
N LEU A 438 -4.15 55.52 -40.14
CA LEU A 438 -5.10 54.82 -39.27
C LEU A 438 -5.38 53.40 -39.76
N LYS A 439 -5.61 53.22 -41.07
CA LYS A 439 -5.82 51.88 -41.66
C LYS A 439 -4.60 50.97 -41.52
N LYS A 440 -3.39 51.50 -41.69
CA LYS A 440 -2.14 50.74 -41.43
C LYS A 440 -1.91 50.43 -39.95
N LYS A 441 -2.38 51.27 -39.03
CA LYS A 441 -2.25 51.04 -37.58
C LYS A 441 -3.22 49.93 -37.12
N GLN A 442 -4.48 49.98 -37.54
CA GLN A 442 -5.46 48.92 -37.25
C GLN A 442 -5.05 47.55 -37.84
N GLN A 443 -4.47 47.52 -39.04
CA GLN A 443 -3.95 46.26 -39.62
C GLN A 443 -2.72 45.69 -38.89
N ARG A 444 -1.94 46.54 -38.21
CA ARG A 444 -0.79 46.10 -37.41
C ARG A 444 -1.22 45.58 -36.03
N GLU A 445 -2.21 46.21 -35.40
CA GLU A 445 -2.77 45.76 -34.12
C GLU A 445 -3.48 44.39 -34.27
N LEU A 446 -4.30 44.21 -35.33
CA LEU A 446 -4.95 42.92 -35.64
C LEU A 446 -3.98 41.75 -35.93
N LYS A 447 -2.78 42.06 -36.46
CA LYS A 447 -1.73 41.06 -36.66
C LYS A 447 -0.96 40.74 -35.38
N SER A 448 -0.88 41.69 -34.45
CA SER A 448 -0.24 41.51 -33.14
C SER A 448 -1.10 40.67 -32.19
N GLU A 449 -2.42 40.85 -32.19
CA GLU A 449 -3.34 40.05 -31.36
C GLU A 449 -3.38 38.58 -31.81
N ARG A 450 -3.44 38.31 -33.12
CA ARG A 450 -3.32 36.95 -33.67
C ARG A 450 -1.99 36.25 -33.40
N GLY A 451 -0.94 37.02 -33.09
CA GLY A 451 0.36 36.47 -32.68
C GLY A 451 0.32 35.99 -31.23
N ARG A 452 -0.28 36.78 -30.33
CA ARG A 452 -0.39 36.45 -28.90
C ARG A 452 -1.35 35.29 -28.63
N GLU A 453 -2.46 35.21 -29.36
CA GLU A 453 -3.40 34.06 -29.27
C GLU A 453 -2.77 32.73 -29.70
N LYS A 454 -1.66 32.74 -30.45
CA LYS A 454 -0.92 31.54 -30.83
C LYS A 454 0.19 31.15 -29.85
N GLU A 455 0.64 32.08 -29.01
CA GLU A 455 1.61 31.80 -27.93
C GLU A 455 0.92 31.32 -26.64
N GLU A 456 -0.35 31.66 -26.41
CA GLU A 456 -1.13 31.14 -25.26
C GLU A 456 -1.76 29.75 -25.49
N MET A 457 -1.68 29.21 -26.71
CA MET A 457 -2.28 27.92 -27.10
C MET A 457 -1.26 26.78 -27.28
N ASN A 458 0.02 27.06 -27.02
CA ASN A 458 1.15 26.12 -26.95
C ASN A 458 1.72 26.16 -25.53
#